data_AF-A0A7V5ZLH1-F1
#
_entry.id   AF-A0A7V5ZLH1-F1
#
_cell.length_a   1.000
_cell.length_b   1.000
_cell.length_c   1.000
_cell.angle_alpha   90.00
_cell.angle_beta   90.00
_cell.angle_gamma   90.00
#
_symmetry.space_group_name_H-M   'P 1'
#
loop_
_entity.id
_entity.type
_entity.pdbx_description
1 polymer ?
#
loop_
_entity_poly.entity_id
_entity_poly.type
_entity_poly.pdbx_seq_one_letter_code
_entity_poly.pdbx_strand_id
1 'polypeptide(L)'
;MLESKGRPNRLGLWGWLGGGRWGYERYLYTLHRLTGLGLLAYFLLHIIVTSSRAISPEAWKAAMDRVTGPLFTVGEYLVFAAFAFHAANGIRLVLIELGWAVGKPIEPVFPYRTSVDVQRPLAIGAMILAAIVMVLGGLDFFVLH
;
A
#
# COMPACT_ATOMS: atom_id res chain seq x y z
N MET A 1 23.37 -9.32 -34.50
CA MET A 1 22.92 -8.14 -33.74
C MET A 1 21.42 -8.30 -33.53
N LEU A 2 20.97 -8.67 -32.33
CA LEU A 2 19.54 -8.78 -32.04
C LEU A 2 18.97 -7.35 -32.03
N GLU A 3 18.06 -7.04 -32.95
CA GLU A 3 17.25 -5.81 -32.87
C GLU A 3 16.44 -5.86 -31.57
N SER A 4 16.97 -5.20 -30.54
CA SER A 4 16.19 -4.81 -29.39
C SER A 4 15.18 -3.76 -29.88
N LYS A 5 14.00 -4.19 -30.32
CA LYS A 5 12.80 -3.34 -30.33
C LYS A 5 12.56 -2.92 -28.89
N GLY A 6 13.23 -1.85 -28.47
CA GLY A 6 13.04 -1.25 -27.16
C GLY A 6 11.56 -0.96 -27.02
N ARG A 7 10.87 -1.71 -26.16
CA ARG A 7 9.44 -1.52 -25.93
C ARG A 7 9.32 -0.25 -25.10
N PRO A 8 8.88 0.88 -25.66
CA PRO A 8 8.84 2.12 -24.90
C PRO A 8 7.81 1.95 -23.79
N ASN A 9 8.24 1.96 -22.52
CA ASN A 9 7.35 2.12 -21.37
C ASN A 9 6.85 3.58 -21.30
N ARG A 10 6.29 4.09 -22.41
CA ARG A 10 5.77 5.44 -22.61
C ARG A 10 4.27 5.54 -22.27
N LEU A 11 3.72 4.52 -21.63
CA LEU A 11 2.29 4.50 -21.28
C LEU A 11 1.93 5.50 -20.17
N GLY A 12 2.92 6.16 -19.53
CA GLY A 12 2.68 7.21 -18.54
C GLY A 12 1.72 6.76 -17.44
N LEU A 13 0.76 7.61 -17.07
CA LEU A 13 -0.30 7.31 -16.11
C LEU A 13 -1.17 6.11 -16.51
N TRP A 14 -1.42 5.92 -17.82
CA TRP A 14 -2.18 4.77 -18.32
C TRP A 14 -1.47 3.44 -18.06
N GLY A 15 -0.14 3.45 -18.06
CA GLY A 15 0.65 2.28 -17.67
C GLY A 15 0.60 1.96 -16.17
N TRP A 16 0.13 2.90 -15.34
CA TRP A 16 -0.05 2.68 -13.89
C TRP A 16 -1.45 2.17 -13.58
N LEU A 17 -2.45 2.63 -14.33
CA LEU A 17 -3.86 2.26 -14.18
C LEU A 17 -4.23 0.97 -14.92
N GLY A 18 -3.57 0.68 -16.05
CA GLY A 18 -3.96 -0.44 -16.92
C GLY A 18 -3.32 -1.79 -16.60
N GLY A 19 -2.45 -1.90 -15.59
CA GLY A 19 -1.72 -3.13 -15.22
C GLY A 19 -0.65 -3.59 -16.23
N GLY A 20 -0.82 -3.29 -17.52
CA GLY A 20 0.09 -3.65 -18.60
C GLY A 20 0.42 -5.16 -18.63
N ARG A 21 1.65 -5.52 -19.01
CA ARG A 21 2.11 -6.92 -19.07
C ARG A 21 2.27 -7.58 -17.70
N TRP A 22 2.29 -6.80 -16.62
CA TRP A 22 2.64 -7.27 -15.28
C TRP A 22 1.44 -7.32 -14.32
N GLY A 23 0.24 -6.96 -14.79
CA GLY A 23 -1.03 -7.15 -14.10
C GLY A 23 -0.99 -6.84 -12.60
N TYR A 24 -1.13 -7.89 -11.79
CA TYR A 24 -1.19 -7.84 -10.34
C TYR A 24 -0.05 -7.05 -9.69
N GLU A 25 1.21 -7.33 -10.05
CA GLU A 25 2.37 -6.67 -9.45
C GLU A 25 2.41 -5.17 -9.76
N ARG A 26 1.89 -4.77 -10.93
CA ARG A 26 1.79 -3.36 -11.31
C ARG A 26 0.77 -2.63 -10.45
N TYR A 27 -0.35 -3.26 -10.11
CA TYR A 27 -1.33 -2.69 -9.19
C TYR A 27 -0.77 -2.57 -7.78
N LEU A 28 -0.08 -3.60 -7.27
CA LEU A 28 0.57 -3.53 -5.96
C LEU A 28 1.58 -2.38 -5.89
N TYR A 29 2.35 -2.16 -6.96
CA TYR A 29 3.26 -1.03 -7.08
C TYR A 29 2.54 0.32 -7.01
N THR A 30 1.51 0.51 -7.85
CA THR A 30 0.74 1.76 -7.89
C THR A 30 0.09 2.04 -6.54
N LEU A 31 -0.61 1.05 -5.97
CA LEU A 31 -1.29 1.18 -4.69
C LEU A 31 -0.32 1.50 -3.55
N HIS A 32 0.87 0.89 -3.52
CA HIS A 32 1.84 1.15 -2.44
C HIS A 32 2.30 2.60 -2.40
N ARG A 33 2.48 3.20 -3.59
CA ARG A 33 2.81 4.62 -3.70
C ARG A 33 1.64 5.50 -3.29
N LEU A 34 0.43 5.19 -3.75
CA LEU A 34 -0.77 5.96 -3.43
C LEU A 34 -1.08 5.91 -1.93
N THR A 35 -1.04 4.74 -1.30
CA THR A 35 -1.24 4.60 0.14
C THR A 35 -0.12 5.27 0.92
N GLY A 36 1.13 5.19 0.47
CA GLY A 36 2.24 5.89 1.13
C GLY A 36 2.07 7.41 1.12
N LEU A 37 1.68 7.99 -0.02
CA LEU A 37 1.39 9.43 -0.12
C LEU A 37 0.16 9.83 0.71
N GLY A 38 -0.89 9.00 0.71
CA GLY A 38 -2.08 9.22 1.53
C GLY A 38 -1.78 9.19 3.03
N LEU A 39 -0.98 8.21 3.48
CA LEU A 39 -0.55 8.10 4.87
C LEU A 39 0.36 9.27 5.28
N LEU A 40 1.25 9.74 4.40
CA LEU A 40 2.05 10.93 4.65
C LEU A 40 1.17 12.18 4.81
N ALA A 41 0.19 12.37 3.93
CA ALA A 41 -0.75 13.49 4.04
C ALA A 41 -1.57 13.41 5.34
N TYR A 42 -2.09 12.23 5.67
CA TYR A 42 -2.77 11.99 6.94
C TYR A 42 -1.87 12.29 8.13
N PHE A 43 -0.61 11.84 8.12
CA PHE A 43 0.34 12.08 9.20
C PHE A 43 0.55 13.58 9.48
N LEU A 44 0.67 14.40 8.43
CA LEU A 44 0.77 15.86 8.58
C LEU A 44 -0.49 16.46 9.21
N LEU A 45 -1.67 16.08 8.73
CA LEU A 45 -2.95 16.53 9.31
C LEU A 45 -3.12 16.04 10.75
N HIS A 46 -2.71 14.82 11.04
CA HIS A 46 -2.81 14.18 12.34
C HIS A 46 -1.91 14.87 13.37
N ILE A 47 -0.70 15.30 12.98
CA ILE A 47 0.16 16.13 13.83
C ILE A 47 -0.55 17.44 14.18
N ILE A 48 -1.17 18.13 13.21
CA ILE A 48 -1.88 19.39 13.45
C ILE A 48 -3.02 19.18 14.45
N VAL A 49 -3.88 18.18 14.23
CA VAL A 49 -5.00 17.89 15.14
C VAL A 49 -4.48 17.52 16.54
N THR A 50 -3.48 16.65 16.63
CA THR A 50 -2.94 16.17 17.91
C THR A 50 -2.19 17.28 18.66
N SER A 51 -1.57 18.23 17.95
CA SER A 51 -0.88 19.37 18.57
C SER A 51 -1.80 20.25 19.40
N SER A 52 -3.11 20.26 19.13
CA SER A 52 -4.10 21.00 19.93
C SER A 52 -4.12 20.57 21.40
N ARG A 53 -3.71 19.31 21.71
CA ARG A 53 -3.52 18.84 23.10
C ARG A 53 -2.51 19.66 23.89
N ALA A 54 -1.49 20.19 23.22
CA ALA A 54 -0.45 21.00 23.86
C ALA A 54 -0.88 22.46 24.09
N ILE A 55 -2.01 22.89 23.51
CA ILE A 55 -2.51 24.26 23.60
C ILE A 55 -3.41 24.41 24.84
N SER A 56 -4.55 23.70 24.87
CA SER A 56 -5.45 23.68 26.04
C SER A 56 -6.47 22.54 25.92
N PRO A 57 -7.16 22.16 27.01
CA PRO A 57 -8.27 21.20 26.97
C PRO A 57 -9.40 21.62 26.03
N GLU A 58 -9.71 22.92 25.96
CA GLU A 58 -10.76 23.48 25.10
C GLU A 58 -10.36 23.41 23.62
N ALA A 59 -9.09 23.69 23.31
CA ALA A 59 -8.55 23.55 21.96
C ALA A 59 -8.61 22.10 21.46
N TRP A 60 -8.25 21.14 22.32
CA TRP A 60 -8.39 19.71 22.04
C TRP A 60 -9.84 19.32 21.79
N LYS A 61 -10.77 19.75 22.68
CA LYS A 61 -12.19 19.48 22.51
C LYS A 61 -12.70 20.02 21.18
N ALA A 62 -12.38 21.27 20.84
CA ALA A 62 -12.81 21.88 19.59
C ALA A 62 -12.20 21.16 18.36
N ALA A 63 -10.96 20.69 18.44
CA ALA A 63 -10.34 19.91 17.37
C ALA A 63 -11.07 18.58 17.17
N MET A 64 -11.37 17.86 18.25
CA MET A 64 -12.08 16.59 18.19
C MET A 64 -13.52 16.71 17.69
N ASP A 65 -14.22 17.77 18.09
CA ASP A 65 -15.58 18.04 17.62
C ASP A 65 -15.63 18.26 16.09
N ARG A 66 -14.51 18.57 15.42
CA ARG A 66 -14.41 18.71 13.95
C ARG A 66 -14.09 17.42 13.21
N VAL A 67 -13.50 16.43 13.88
CA VAL A 67 -13.02 15.18 13.26
C VAL A 67 -13.78 13.96 13.79
N THR A 68 -15.02 14.16 14.22
CA THR A 68 -15.90 13.13 14.74
C THR A 68 -17.11 12.93 13.84
N GLY A 69 -17.83 11.82 14.03
CA GLY A 69 -19.05 11.47 13.32
C GLY A 69 -18.86 10.47 12.18
N PRO A 70 -19.95 9.97 11.59
CA PRO A 70 -19.91 8.79 10.71
C PRO A 70 -19.01 8.93 9.49
N LEU A 71 -18.94 10.15 8.91
CA LEU A 71 -18.06 10.42 7.78
C LEU A 71 -16.58 10.30 8.16
N PHE A 72 -16.21 10.78 9.35
CA PHE A 72 -14.85 10.66 9.86
C PHE A 72 -14.51 9.22 10.22
N THR A 73 -15.44 8.46 10.80
CA THR A 73 -15.24 7.01 11.05
C THR A 73 -14.92 6.25 9.76
N VAL A 74 -15.61 6.55 8.66
CA VAL A 74 -15.28 5.98 7.34
C VAL A 74 -13.89 6.43 6.89
N GLY A 75 -13.54 7.70 7.05
CA GLY A 75 -12.21 8.23 6.72
C GLY A 75 -11.09 7.57 7.53
N GLU A 76 -11.28 7.39 8.83
CA GLU A 76 -10.34 6.70 9.73
C GLU A 76 -10.16 5.25 9.30
N TYR A 77 -11.24 4.56 8.95
CA TYR A 77 -11.15 3.21 8.40
C TYR A 77 -10.38 3.17 7.06
N LEU A 78 -10.57 4.15 6.17
CA LEU A 78 -9.80 4.22 4.92
C LEU A 78 -8.29 4.43 5.18
N VAL A 79 -7.94 5.25 6.17
CA VAL A 79 -6.54 5.42 6.61
C VAL A 79 -6.00 4.12 7.19
N PHE A 80 -6.78 3.43 8.02
CA PHE A 80 -6.42 2.12 8.56
C PHE A 80 -6.21 1.07 7.46
N ALA A 81 -7.10 0.99 6.48
CA ALA A 81 -6.98 0.08 5.35
C ALA A 81 -5.74 0.40 4.49
N ALA A 82 -5.47 1.69 4.25
CA ALA A 82 -4.26 2.13 3.57
C ALA A 82 -3.00 1.71 4.34
N PHE A 83 -3.00 1.85 5.68
CA PHE A 83 -1.93 1.38 6.55
C PHE A 83 -1.73 -0.12 6.46
N ALA A 84 -2.78 -0.93 6.62
CA ALA A 84 -2.70 -2.40 6.58
C ALA A 84 -2.10 -2.90 5.26
N PHE A 85 -2.58 -2.35 4.14
CA PHE A 85 -2.01 -2.65 2.81
C PHE A 85 -0.55 -2.19 2.70
N HIS A 86 -0.25 -0.94 3.07
CA HIS A 86 1.07 -0.35 2.87
C HIS A 86 2.13 -1.09 3.71
N ALA A 87 1.82 -1.40 4.97
CA ALA A 87 2.69 -2.13 5.86
C ALA A 87 2.93 -3.57 5.36
N ALA A 88 1.88 -4.32 5.03
CA ALA A 88 2.03 -5.69 4.55
C ALA A 88 2.80 -5.77 3.22
N ASN A 89 2.49 -4.88 2.26
CA ASN A 89 3.24 -4.83 1.00
C ASN A 89 4.67 -4.30 1.20
N GLY A 90 4.89 -3.38 2.14
CA GLY A 90 6.21 -2.88 2.51
C GLY A 90 7.10 -3.97 3.09
N ILE A 91 6.58 -4.77 4.03
CA ILE A 91 7.28 -5.94 4.59
C ILE A 91 7.65 -6.92 3.46
N ARG A 92 6.71 -7.23 2.57
CA ARG A 92 6.99 -8.05 1.39
C ARG A 92 8.18 -7.50 0.58
N LEU A 93 8.19 -6.20 0.29
CA LEU A 93 9.26 -5.56 -0.47
C LEU A 93 10.60 -5.63 0.26
N VAL A 94 10.62 -5.42 1.59
CA VAL A 94 11.83 -5.59 2.41
C VAL A 94 12.37 -7.02 2.31
N LEU A 95 11.51 -8.04 2.42
CA LEU A 95 11.92 -9.44 2.30
C LEU A 95 12.50 -9.77 0.91
N ILE A 96 11.95 -9.17 -0.14
CA ILE A 96 12.45 -9.32 -1.51
C ILE A 96 13.81 -8.64 -1.66
N GLU A 97 13.99 -7.42 -1.13
CA GLU A 97 15.26 -6.68 -1.17
C GLU A 97 16.38 -7.43 -0.42
N LEU A 98 16.02 -8.14 0.66
CA LEU A 98 16.93 -9.02 1.40
C LEU A 98 17.16 -10.39 0.72
N GLY A 99 16.57 -10.64 -0.44
CA GLY A 99 16.83 -11.83 -1.26
C GLY A 99 16.02 -13.08 -0.90
N TRP A 100 15.05 -13.02 0.02
CA TRP A 100 14.38 -14.23 0.55
C TRP A 100 13.45 -14.92 -0.46
N ALA A 101 12.88 -14.17 -1.41
CA ALA A 101 11.87 -14.66 -2.34
C ALA A 101 12.19 -14.36 -3.83
N VAL A 102 13.47 -14.13 -4.15
CA VAL A 102 13.91 -13.74 -5.51
C VAL A 102 14.24 -14.95 -6.40
N GLY A 103 14.47 -16.12 -5.80
CA GLY A 103 14.91 -17.34 -6.49
C GLY A 103 16.43 -17.42 -6.65
N LYS A 104 16.91 -18.51 -7.25
CA LYS A 104 18.35 -18.68 -7.52
C LYS A 104 18.75 -17.83 -8.74
N PRO A 105 19.93 -17.19 -8.73
CA PRO A 105 20.48 -16.56 -9.92
C PRO A 105 20.59 -17.59 -11.05
N ILE A 106 20.11 -17.22 -12.23
CA ILE A 106 20.18 -18.04 -13.45
C ILE A 106 20.73 -17.20 -14.60
N GLU A 107 21.35 -17.85 -15.55
CA GLU A 107 21.74 -17.19 -16.80
C GLU A 107 20.49 -16.79 -17.60
N PRO A 108 20.47 -15.61 -18.24
CA PRO A 108 19.33 -15.12 -19.00
C PRO A 108 19.28 -15.80 -20.39
N VAL A 109 19.07 -17.11 -20.41
CA VAL A 109 18.90 -17.92 -21.63
C VAL A 109 17.41 -18.03 -21.96
N PHE A 110 17.06 -17.91 -23.24
CA PHE A 110 15.69 -18.07 -23.68
C PHE A 110 15.23 -19.52 -23.50
N PRO A 111 14.05 -19.79 -22.91
CA PRO A 111 13.04 -18.84 -22.43
C PRO A 111 13.40 -18.17 -21.09
N TYR A 112 13.31 -16.85 -21.04
CA TYR A 112 13.61 -16.07 -19.83
C TYR A 112 12.65 -16.45 -18.69
N ARG A 113 13.20 -16.72 -17.50
CA ARG A 113 12.42 -16.81 -16.26
C ARG A 113 12.54 -15.49 -15.50
N THR A 114 11.48 -15.11 -14.79
CA THR A 114 11.46 -13.88 -13.98
C THR A 114 11.32 -14.23 -12.50
N SER A 115 12.00 -13.46 -11.64
CA SER A 115 11.82 -13.53 -10.18
C SER A 115 10.40 -13.13 -9.75
N VAL A 116 9.65 -12.44 -10.61
CA VAL A 116 8.25 -12.06 -10.34
C VAL A 116 7.39 -13.28 -10.05
N ASP A 117 7.56 -14.37 -10.80
CA ASP A 117 6.77 -15.58 -10.59
C ASP A 117 7.17 -16.32 -9.32
N VAL A 118 8.44 -16.20 -8.90
CA VAL A 118 8.96 -16.81 -7.67
C VAL A 118 8.41 -16.09 -6.42
N GLN A 119 8.30 -14.77 -6.47
CA GLN A 119 7.80 -13.96 -5.34
C GLN A 119 6.26 -13.91 -5.24
N ARG A 120 5.51 -14.38 -6.24
CA ARG A 120 4.03 -14.32 -6.27
C ARG A 120 3.37 -14.92 -5.04
N PRO A 121 3.77 -16.11 -4.53
CA PRO A 121 3.17 -16.68 -3.32
C PRO A 121 3.32 -15.76 -2.10
N LEU A 122 4.50 -15.15 -1.93
CA LEU A 122 4.72 -14.16 -0.87
C LEU A 122 3.83 -12.93 -1.05
N ALA A 123 3.65 -12.47 -2.30
CA ALA A 123 2.76 -11.36 -2.61
C ALA A 123 1.29 -11.66 -2.31
N ILE A 124 0.82 -12.86 -2.63
CA ILE A 124 -0.54 -13.30 -2.31
C ILE A 124 -0.71 -13.42 -0.80
N GLY A 125 0.24 -14.07 -0.11
CA GLY A 125 0.21 -14.21 1.35
C GLY A 125 0.17 -12.87 2.08
N ALA A 126 0.98 -11.91 1.66
CA ALA A 126 0.97 -10.55 2.21
C ALA A 126 -0.39 -9.85 1.99
N MET A 127 -1.03 -10.03 0.84
CA MET A 127 -2.34 -9.42 0.56
C MET A 127 -3.49 -10.11 1.30
N ILE A 128 -3.42 -11.43 1.50
CA ILE A 128 -4.36 -12.15 2.36
C ILE A 128 -4.25 -11.64 3.79
N LEU A 129 -3.03 -11.49 4.32
CA LEU A 129 -2.81 -10.92 5.65
C LEU A 129 -3.39 -9.50 5.74
N ALA A 130 -3.10 -8.65 4.76
CA ALA A 130 -3.65 -7.30 4.71
C ALA A 130 -5.19 -7.31 4.69
N ALA A 131 -5.81 -8.20 3.89
CA ALA A 131 -7.27 -8.33 3.82
C ALA A 131 -7.87 -8.83 5.13
N ILE A 132 -7.25 -9.79 5.81
CA ILE A 132 -7.68 -10.25 7.14
C ILE A 132 -7.65 -9.09 8.13
N VAL A 133 -6.55 -8.33 8.18
CA VAL A 133 -6.42 -7.16 9.06
C VAL A 133 -7.49 -6.11 8.74
N MET A 134 -7.74 -5.83 7.47
CA MET A 134 -8.80 -4.90 7.05
C MET A 134 -10.19 -5.37 7.46
N VAL A 135 -10.52 -6.66 7.29
CA VAL A 135 -11.82 -7.21 7.67
C VAL A 135 -12.01 -7.17 9.18
N LEU A 136 -11.02 -7.64 9.95
CA LEU A 136 -11.09 -7.61 11.41
C LEU A 136 -11.20 -6.18 11.94
N GLY A 137 -10.40 -5.26 11.39
CA GLY A 137 -10.51 -3.84 11.71
C GLY A 137 -11.84 -3.25 11.29
N GLY A 138 -12.40 -3.63 10.13
CA GLY A 138 -13.71 -3.16 9.70
C GLY A 138 -14.85 -3.66 10.59
N LEU A 139 -14.77 -4.90 11.07
CA LEU A 139 -15.73 -5.42 12.05
C LEU A 139 -15.67 -4.63 13.36
N ASP A 140 -14.47 -4.32 13.84
CA ASP A 140 -14.28 -3.43 14.97
C ASP A 140 -14.90 -2.06 14.68
N PHE A 141 -14.47 -1.39 13.60
CA PHE A 141 -14.85 -0.03 13.17
C PHE A 141 -16.35 0.21 12.90
N PHE A 142 -17.16 -0.82 12.70
CA PHE A 142 -18.55 -0.62 12.27
C PHE A 142 -19.57 -1.53 12.95
N VAL A 143 -19.15 -2.61 13.62
CA VAL A 143 -20.08 -3.63 14.12
C VAL A 143 -19.89 -3.89 15.61
N LEU A 144 -18.64 -4.05 16.06
CA LEU A 144 -18.34 -4.49 17.42
C LEU A 144 -18.21 -3.33 18.43
N HIS A 145 -18.22 -2.09 17.95
CA HIS A 145 -18.21 -0.86 18.74
C HIS A 145 -19.26 -0.80 19.85
#